data_AF-A0A535EBJ2-F1
#
_entry.id   AF-A0A535EBJ2-F1
#
_cell.length_a   1.000
_cell.length_b   1.000
_cell.length_c   1.000
_cell.angle_alpha   90.00
_cell.angle_beta   90.00
_cell.angle_gamma   90.00
#
_symmetry.space_group_name_H-M   'P 1'
#
loop_
_entity.id
_entity.type
_entity.pdbx_description
1 polymer ?
#
loop_
_entity_poly.entity_id
_entity_poly.type
_entity_poly.pdbx_seq_one_letter_code
_entity_poly.pdbx_strand_id
1 'polypeptide(L)'
;MTMRRLFMVAVAGLAVVAAAVIACGVVAPGSVPFAPGVAGGIAVRPGAPLPMLQDIDPEDLDPARDIPGVPPVALAPPGGAIVQSNGIRIPKPAMPTGPRRIGIQVGHWMTDQVPAELGKRITFQTGASWDGVDEVDVNMDVAERVKAQLTARGYIVDILPTTVPVGYIATGLDWDALGISRNMLAYFAFNWGRYQHAAAPHTPAAILEMGFLSNDYDRELMVDKADGVATAIVNGIQRFLDEVPRSKIFGEDLVVPQQRGFPSPSPRT
;
A
#
# COMPACT_ATOMS: atom_id res chain seq x y z
N MET A 1 50.32 -48.11 -18.30
CA MET A 1 49.20 -49.06 -18.11
C MET A 1 48.10 -48.27 -17.40
N THR A 2 47.52 -47.22 -17.99
CA THR A 2 46.51 -47.22 -19.06
C THR A 2 45.35 -48.17 -18.76
N MET A 3 44.26 -47.64 -18.21
CA MET A 3 42.92 -48.02 -18.66
C MET A 3 41.92 -46.90 -18.37
N ARG A 4 41.14 -46.62 -19.40
CA ARG A 4 40.20 -45.51 -19.59
C ARG A 4 38.90 -46.18 -20.07
N ARG A 5 37.75 -45.67 -19.62
CA ARG A 5 36.37 -45.76 -20.17
C ARG A 5 35.47 -46.96 -19.78
N LEU A 6 34.25 -46.68 -19.30
CA LEU A 6 32.93 -46.64 -19.99
C LEU A 6 31.87 -46.20 -18.95
N PHE A 7 31.09 -45.11 -19.06
CA PHE A 7 29.87 -44.80 -19.85
C PHE A 7 28.66 -45.75 -19.70
N MET A 8 27.59 -45.27 -19.02
CA MET A 8 26.15 -45.38 -19.38
C MET A 8 25.33 -44.53 -18.36
N VAL A 9 24.84 -43.35 -18.71
CA VAL A 9 23.52 -43.00 -19.30
C VAL A 9 22.32 -43.34 -18.38
N ALA A 10 21.71 -42.30 -17.81
CA ALA A 10 20.29 -42.24 -17.53
C ALA A 10 19.74 -40.89 -18.02
N VAL A 11 18.76 -40.98 -18.91
CA VAL A 11 18.03 -39.92 -19.61
C VAL A 11 16.72 -39.68 -18.87
N ALA A 12 16.35 -38.41 -18.63
CA ALA A 12 14.99 -37.84 -18.59
C ALA A 12 15.07 -36.49 -17.86
N GLY A 13 14.52 -35.35 -18.31
CA GLY A 13 13.69 -35.04 -19.46
C GLY A 13 13.64 -33.52 -19.62
N LEU A 14 13.42 -33.12 -20.87
CA LEU A 14 13.40 -31.80 -21.47
C LEU A 14 12.37 -30.81 -20.87
N ALA A 15 12.76 -29.55 -20.68
CA ALA A 15 11.96 -28.39 -21.09
C ALA A 15 12.86 -27.15 -21.27
N VAL A 16 13.13 -26.84 -22.53
CA VAL A 16 13.67 -25.56 -22.98
C VAL A 16 12.56 -24.52 -22.88
N VAL A 17 12.80 -23.42 -22.17
CA VAL A 17 12.27 -22.11 -22.57
C VAL A 17 13.39 -21.09 -22.47
N ALA A 18 13.86 -20.69 -23.65
CA ALA A 18 14.66 -19.51 -23.84
C ALA A 18 13.83 -18.28 -23.43
N ALA A 19 14.21 -17.61 -22.34
CA ALA A 19 13.81 -16.23 -22.14
C ALA A 19 14.86 -15.37 -22.84
N ALA A 20 14.51 -14.92 -24.05
CA ALA A 20 15.22 -13.85 -24.72
C ALA A 20 15.27 -12.65 -23.77
N VAL A 21 16.46 -12.36 -23.23
CA VAL A 21 16.75 -11.08 -22.61
C VAL A 21 16.77 -10.06 -23.74
N ILE A 22 15.59 -9.53 -24.08
CA ILE A 22 15.51 -8.25 -24.76
C ILE A 22 15.95 -7.24 -23.71
N ALA A 23 17.22 -6.85 -23.80
CA ALA A 23 17.71 -5.64 -23.16
C ALA A 23 16.87 -4.46 -23.68
N CYS A 24 15.77 -4.15 -23.00
CA CYS A 24 15.08 -2.89 -23.17
C CYS A 24 15.86 -1.87 -22.36
N GLY A 25 16.45 -0.91 -23.07
CA GLY A 25 17.53 -0.06 -22.59
C GLY A 25 17.26 0.65 -21.28
N VAL A 26 18.35 0.94 -20.58
CA VAL A 26 18.44 1.96 -19.56
C VAL A 26 17.94 3.27 -20.19
N VAL A 27 16.70 3.65 -19.88
CA VAL A 27 16.19 4.97 -20.23
C VAL A 27 16.80 5.93 -19.22
N ALA A 28 17.58 6.88 -19.72
CA ALA A 28 18.08 8.00 -18.93
C ALA A 28 16.91 8.67 -18.15
N PRO A 29 17.16 9.22 -16.95
CA PRO A 29 16.13 9.95 -16.23
C PRO A 29 15.71 11.15 -17.09
N GLY A 30 14.49 11.13 -17.64
CA GLY A 30 13.98 12.24 -18.44
C GLY A 30 12.95 11.93 -19.52
N SER A 31 12.64 10.66 -19.85
CA SER A 31 11.61 10.38 -20.86
C SER A 31 10.67 9.24 -20.47
N VAL A 32 9.48 9.63 -20.02
CA VAL A 32 8.32 8.73 -19.88
C VAL A 32 8.00 8.15 -21.27
N PRO A 33 7.94 6.82 -21.47
CA PRO A 33 7.60 6.26 -22.78
C PRO A 33 6.14 6.62 -23.15
N PHE A 34 6.00 7.53 -24.11
CA PHE A 34 4.73 8.11 -24.57
C PHE A 34 3.86 7.09 -25.33
N ALA A 35 2.57 7.03 -25.01
CA ALA A 35 1.53 6.39 -25.81
C ALA A 35 0.64 7.47 -26.48
N PRO A 36 0.04 7.21 -27.66
CA PRO A 36 -0.79 8.19 -28.35
C PRO A 36 -2.00 8.62 -27.50
N GLY A 37 -2.32 9.91 -27.53
CA GLY A 37 -3.33 10.54 -26.68
C GLY A 37 -4.69 9.87 -26.82
N VAL A 38 -5.26 9.47 -25.68
CA VAL A 38 -6.66 9.08 -25.57
C VAL A 38 -7.45 10.39 -25.51
N ALA A 39 -8.65 10.46 -26.11
CA ALA A 39 -9.46 11.67 -26.04
C ALA A 39 -9.60 12.15 -24.58
N GLY A 40 -9.00 13.31 -24.25
CA GLY A 40 -9.01 13.89 -22.91
C GLY A 40 -7.77 13.68 -22.03
N GLY A 41 -6.68 13.04 -22.50
CA GLY A 41 -5.45 12.94 -21.69
C GLY A 41 -4.34 12.05 -22.26
N ILE A 42 -3.23 11.93 -21.53
CA ILE A 42 -2.05 11.11 -21.85
C ILE A 42 -2.14 9.80 -21.05
N ALA A 43 -2.11 8.66 -21.75
CA ALA A 43 -2.11 7.35 -21.09
C ALA A 43 -0.73 7.03 -20.50
N VAL A 44 -0.72 6.59 -19.25
CA VAL A 44 0.45 6.12 -18.50
C VAL A 44 0.28 4.63 -18.25
N ARG A 45 1.28 3.84 -18.65
CA ARG A 45 1.26 2.38 -18.52
C ARG A 45 1.35 1.97 -17.04
N PRO A 46 0.77 0.81 -16.65
CA PRO A 46 0.96 0.27 -15.30
C PRO A 46 2.43 0.23 -14.89
N GLY A 47 2.73 0.64 -13.65
CA GLY A 47 4.09 0.67 -13.12
C GLY A 47 4.98 1.80 -13.66
N ALA A 48 4.50 2.63 -14.58
CA ALA A 48 5.24 3.82 -15.02
C ALA A 48 5.04 4.98 -14.02
N PRO A 49 6.04 5.87 -13.87
CA PRO A 49 5.92 7.02 -12.98
C PRO A 49 4.72 7.91 -13.30
N LEU A 50 4.01 8.34 -12.26
CA LEU A 50 3.00 9.38 -12.33
C LEU A 50 3.64 10.75 -12.09
N PRO A 51 3.11 11.82 -12.69
CA PRO A 51 3.47 13.17 -12.29
C PRO A 51 3.02 13.40 -10.84
N MET A 52 3.76 14.23 -10.12
CA MET A 52 3.45 14.57 -8.73
C MET A 52 2.04 15.18 -8.66
N LEU A 53 1.15 14.53 -7.91
CA LEU A 53 -0.25 14.94 -7.75
C LEU A 53 -0.46 15.98 -6.64
N GLN A 54 0.49 16.05 -5.71
CA GLN A 54 0.44 16.87 -4.50
C GLN A 54 1.77 17.62 -4.36
N ASP A 55 1.71 18.93 -4.12
CA ASP A 55 2.87 19.67 -3.65
C ASP A 55 3.26 19.14 -2.26
N ILE A 56 4.55 18.93 -2.05
CA ILE A 56 5.07 18.44 -0.78
C ILE A 56 5.05 19.62 0.20
N ASP A 57 4.50 19.41 1.41
CA ASP A 57 4.63 20.39 2.49
C ASP A 57 6.12 20.73 2.68
N PRO A 58 6.52 22.01 2.67
CA PRO A 58 7.90 22.39 2.90
C PRO A 58 8.53 21.80 4.18
N GLU A 59 7.72 21.51 5.21
CA GLU A 59 8.17 20.88 6.45
C GLU A 59 8.45 19.37 6.29
N ASP A 60 7.83 18.72 5.30
CA ASP A 60 8.00 17.31 4.95
C ASP A 60 8.98 17.07 3.78
N LEU A 61 9.53 18.15 3.20
CA LEU A 61 10.56 18.08 2.16
C LEU A 61 11.86 17.57 2.76
N ASP A 62 12.31 16.40 2.30
CA ASP A 62 13.68 15.94 2.51
C ASP A 62 14.49 16.24 1.24
N PRO A 63 15.41 17.23 1.24
CA PRO A 63 16.17 17.62 0.04
C PRO A 63 17.02 16.48 -0.56
N ALA A 64 17.30 15.42 0.19
CA ALA A 64 18.02 14.24 -0.28
C ALA A 64 17.11 13.22 -0.99
N ARG A 65 15.78 13.34 -0.83
CA ARG A 65 14.76 12.42 -1.37
C ARG A 65 13.82 13.14 -2.36
N ASP A 66 13.36 14.32 -1.98
CA ASP A 66 12.35 15.14 -2.64
C ASP A 66 13.03 16.23 -3.49
N ILE A 67 13.79 15.79 -4.51
CA ILE A 67 14.54 16.70 -5.38
C ILE A 67 13.54 17.50 -6.24
N PRO A 68 13.58 18.85 -6.23
CA PRO A 68 12.72 19.67 -7.08
C PRO A 68 12.85 19.28 -8.56
N GLY A 69 11.76 18.82 -9.17
CA GLY A 69 11.74 18.32 -10.55
C GLY A 69 11.93 16.80 -10.71
N VAL A 70 12.18 16.07 -9.62
CA VAL A 70 12.15 14.59 -9.55
C VAL A 70 11.07 14.20 -8.53
N PRO A 71 9.88 13.77 -8.98
CA PRO A 71 8.79 13.43 -8.07
C PRO A 71 9.17 12.25 -7.15
N PRO A 72 8.58 12.14 -5.94
CA PRO A 72 8.47 10.85 -5.29
C PRO A 72 7.73 9.95 -6.30
N VAL A 73 8.34 8.81 -6.64
CA VAL A 73 8.02 8.10 -7.89
C VAL A 73 6.77 7.24 -7.68
N ALA A 74 5.62 7.86 -7.37
CA ALA A 74 4.32 7.22 -7.43
C ALA A 74 4.18 6.50 -8.77
N LEU A 75 3.70 5.27 -8.75
CA LEU A 75 3.57 4.45 -9.95
C LEU A 75 2.11 4.35 -10.35
N ALA A 76 1.87 4.34 -11.66
CA ALA A 76 0.55 4.04 -12.17
C ALA A 76 0.11 2.66 -11.67
N PRO A 77 -1.11 2.52 -11.13
CA PRO A 77 -1.59 1.26 -10.57
C PRO A 77 -1.70 0.18 -11.67
N PRO A 78 -2.03 -1.08 -11.31
CA PRO A 78 -2.13 -2.18 -12.29
C PRO A 78 -3.05 -1.91 -13.48
N GLY A 79 -4.03 -1.01 -13.35
CA GLY A 79 -4.92 -0.55 -14.43
C GLY A 79 -4.37 0.59 -15.30
N GLY A 80 -3.18 1.11 -15.00
CA GLY A 80 -2.61 2.30 -15.61
C GLY A 80 -3.25 3.59 -15.09
N ALA A 81 -2.96 4.69 -15.77
CA ALA A 81 -3.56 5.99 -15.47
C ALA A 81 -3.72 6.82 -16.75
N ILE A 82 -4.56 7.85 -16.69
CA ILE A 82 -4.73 8.85 -17.74
C ILE A 82 -4.47 10.22 -17.12
N VAL A 83 -3.37 10.86 -17.49
CA VAL A 83 -3.02 12.21 -17.04
C VAL A 83 -3.79 13.22 -17.90
N GLN A 84 -4.60 14.05 -17.25
CA GLN A 84 -5.43 15.07 -17.88
C GLN A 84 -4.96 16.46 -17.44
N SER A 85 -5.43 17.51 -18.13
CA SER A 85 -5.05 18.89 -17.79
C SER A 85 -5.50 19.36 -16.40
N ASN A 86 -6.49 18.68 -15.81
CA ASN A 86 -7.09 19.03 -14.52
C ASN A 86 -6.88 17.96 -13.43
N GLY A 87 -6.08 16.92 -13.69
CA GLY A 87 -5.88 15.83 -12.73
C GLY A 87 -5.42 14.53 -13.36
N ILE A 88 -5.49 13.46 -12.58
CA ILE A 88 -5.23 12.09 -13.04
C ILE A 88 -6.51 11.28 -12.90
N ARG A 89 -6.91 10.63 -13.98
CA ARG A 89 -7.95 9.61 -13.98
C ARG A 89 -7.30 8.25 -13.82
N ILE A 90 -7.74 7.50 -12.82
CA ILE A 90 -7.37 6.09 -12.63
C ILE A 90 -8.51 5.24 -13.16
N PRO A 91 -8.30 4.49 -14.26
CA PRO A 91 -9.30 3.58 -14.79
C PRO A 91 -9.74 2.59 -13.72
N LYS A 92 -11.03 2.25 -13.71
CA LYS A 92 -11.51 1.18 -12.83
C LYS A 92 -10.73 -0.11 -13.07
N PRO A 93 -10.36 -0.84 -12.00
CA PRO A 93 -9.62 -2.08 -12.17
C PRO A 93 -10.53 -3.17 -12.74
N ALA A 94 -9.92 -4.23 -13.28
CA ALA A 94 -10.65 -5.46 -13.50
C ALA A 94 -11.20 -5.97 -12.16
N MET A 95 -12.52 -6.18 -12.09
CA MET A 95 -13.18 -6.68 -10.90
C MET A 95 -12.53 -7.99 -10.42
N PRO A 96 -11.97 -8.04 -9.19
CA PRO A 96 -11.39 -9.27 -8.67
C PRO A 96 -12.44 -10.38 -8.62
N THR A 97 -12.06 -11.59 -9.06
CA THR A 97 -12.88 -12.81 -8.94
C THR A 97 -12.40 -13.66 -7.75
N GLY A 98 -13.23 -14.58 -7.26
CA GLY A 98 -12.89 -15.42 -6.10
C GLY A 98 -13.02 -14.72 -4.73
N PRO A 99 -12.46 -15.31 -3.66
CA PRO A 99 -12.52 -14.77 -2.30
C PRO A 99 -12.06 -13.32 -2.17
N ARG A 100 -12.61 -12.55 -1.20
CA ARG A 100 -12.09 -11.20 -0.94
C ARG A 100 -10.74 -11.31 -0.21
N ARG A 101 -9.77 -10.51 -0.65
CA ARG A 101 -8.45 -10.38 -0.04
C ARG A 101 -8.41 -9.15 0.86
N ILE A 102 -7.97 -9.30 2.11
CA ILE A 102 -7.84 -8.26 3.14
C ILE A 102 -6.37 -8.17 3.54
N GLY A 103 -5.82 -6.95 3.61
CA GLY A 103 -4.50 -6.71 4.19
C GLY A 103 -4.65 -6.07 5.56
N ILE A 104 -3.92 -6.59 6.54
CA ILE A 104 -3.83 -6.04 7.89
C ILE A 104 -2.40 -5.57 8.08
N GLN A 105 -2.19 -4.27 8.02
CA GLN A 105 -0.89 -3.68 8.32
C GLN A 105 -0.72 -3.58 9.84
N VAL A 106 0.36 -4.18 10.36
CA VAL A 106 0.71 -4.09 11.78
C VAL A 106 1.56 -2.84 11.98
N GLY A 107 1.05 -1.91 12.79
CA GLY A 107 1.77 -0.70 13.17
C GLY A 107 3.11 -1.02 13.82
N HIS A 108 4.15 -0.25 13.48
CA HIS A 108 5.50 -0.34 14.04
C HIS A 108 6.30 -1.61 13.70
N TRP A 109 5.70 -2.59 13.03
CA TRP A 109 6.38 -3.83 12.65
C TRP A 109 7.33 -3.60 11.46
N MET A 110 8.60 -4.00 11.61
CA MET A 110 9.67 -3.90 10.60
C MET A 110 9.90 -2.46 10.07
N THR A 111 9.87 -1.48 10.96
CA THR A 111 10.15 -0.07 10.62
C THR A 111 11.58 0.17 10.14
N ASP A 112 12.51 -0.72 10.45
CA ASP A 112 13.91 -0.71 10.00
C ASP A 112 14.07 -1.17 8.53
N GLN A 113 13.06 -1.84 7.98
CA GLN A 113 13.05 -2.37 6.61
C GLN A 113 12.26 -1.50 5.63
N VAL A 114 11.84 -0.30 6.05
CA VAL A 114 11.08 0.60 5.18
C VAL A 114 11.94 1.12 4.04
N PRO A 115 11.38 1.20 2.82
CA PRO A 115 12.13 1.71 1.69
C PRO A 115 12.38 3.21 1.84
N ALA A 116 13.45 3.69 1.21
CA ALA A 116 13.96 5.04 1.42
C ALA A 116 12.94 6.14 1.12
N GLU A 117 11.99 5.90 0.20
CA GLU A 117 10.97 6.90 -0.12
C GLU A 117 10.04 7.21 1.05
N LEU A 118 9.84 6.29 2.01
CA LEU A 118 9.00 6.56 3.19
C LEU A 118 9.73 7.43 4.23
N GLY A 119 11.00 7.75 3.99
CA GLY A 119 11.81 8.64 4.80
C GLY A 119 12.40 7.97 6.03
N LYS A 120 13.39 8.64 6.64
CA LYS A 120 14.13 8.08 7.78
C LYS A 120 13.37 8.14 9.09
N ARG A 121 12.39 9.04 9.23
CA ARG A 121 11.65 9.24 10.49
C ARG A 121 10.96 7.95 10.96
N ILE A 122 10.38 7.20 10.03
CA ILE A 122 9.64 5.97 10.33
C ILE A 122 10.53 4.91 10.98
N THR A 123 11.81 4.83 10.61
CA THR A 123 12.77 3.86 11.20
C THR A 123 12.97 4.05 12.71
N PHE A 124 12.59 5.21 13.27
CA PHE A 124 12.66 5.52 14.69
C PHE A 124 11.28 5.51 15.39
N GLN A 125 10.20 5.20 14.68
CA GLN A 125 8.85 5.13 15.24
C GLN A 125 8.58 3.70 15.71
N THR A 126 9.11 3.32 16.88
CA THR A 126 9.00 1.95 17.41
C THR A 126 7.67 1.62 18.07
N GLY A 127 6.76 2.60 18.18
CA GLY A 127 5.48 2.46 18.89
C GLY A 127 5.60 2.79 20.37
N ALA A 128 4.48 2.78 21.06
CA ALA A 128 4.41 2.96 22.50
C ALA A 128 4.86 1.69 23.26
N SER A 129 5.39 1.89 24.46
CA SER A 129 5.70 0.83 25.41
C SER A 129 5.24 1.28 26.79
N TRP A 130 4.51 0.43 27.50
CA TRP A 130 4.00 0.72 28.83
C TRP A 130 3.88 -0.57 29.65
N ASP A 131 4.39 -0.55 30.88
CA ASP A 131 4.25 -1.68 31.83
C ASP A 131 4.75 -3.03 31.27
N GLY A 132 5.80 -3.00 30.45
CA GLY A 132 6.37 -4.17 29.79
C GLY A 132 5.57 -4.70 28.60
N VAL A 133 4.54 -3.96 28.16
CA VAL A 133 3.74 -4.26 26.97
C VAL A 133 4.14 -3.30 25.85
N ASP A 134 4.55 -3.86 24.72
CA ASP A 134 4.90 -3.11 23.52
C ASP A 134 3.74 -3.09 22.53
N GLU A 135 3.49 -1.92 21.94
CA GLU A 135 2.39 -1.71 21.00
C GLU A 135 2.47 -2.64 19.79
N VAL A 136 3.66 -2.86 19.26
CA VAL A 136 3.89 -3.74 18.10
C VAL A 136 3.47 -5.19 18.39
N ASP A 137 3.68 -5.67 19.61
CA ASP A 137 3.33 -7.03 20.01
C ASP A 137 1.81 -7.18 20.18
N VAL A 138 1.16 -6.17 20.78
CA VAL A 138 -0.31 -6.10 20.89
C VAL A 138 -0.95 -6.05 19.50
N ASN A 139 -0.44 -5.19 18.62
CA ASN A 139 -0.92 -5.07 17.24
C ASN A 139 -0.77 -6.39 16.48
N MET A 140 0.36 -7.09 16.66
CA MET A 140 0.60 -8.38 16.02
C MET A 140 -0.36 -9.47 16.53
N ASP A 141 -0.53 -9.62 17.85
CA ASP A 141 -1.43 -10.63 18.42
C ASP A 141 -2.88 -10.44 17.93
N VAL A 142 -3.38 -9.20 17.98
CA VAL A 142 -4.72 -8.90 17.46
C VAL A 142 -4.82 -9.16 15.96
N ALA A 143 -3.81 -8.77 15.16
CA ALA A 143 -3.80 -9.02 13.72
C ALA A 143 -3.84 -10.52 13.37
N GLU A 144 -3.10 -11.36 14.10
CA GLU A 144 -3.11 -12.82 13.92
C GLU A 144 -4.48 -13.43 14.23
N ARG A 145 -5.12 -12.98 15.31
CA ARG A 145 -6.48 -13.41 15.68
C ARG A 145 -7.52 -12.99 14.63
N VAL A 146 -7.46 -11.74 14.18
CA VAL A 146 -8.33 -11.23 13.10
C VAL A 146 -8.12 -12.04 11.82
N LYS A 147 -6.87 -12.33 11.44
CA LYS A 147 -6.54 -13.18 10.28
C LYS A 147 -7.13 -14.57 10.42
N ALA A 148 -6.95 -15.23 11.56
CA ALA A 148 -7.50 -16.57 11.78
C ALA A 148 -9.02 -16.58 11.62
N GLN A 149 -9.69 -15.60 12.25
CA GLN A 149 -11.14 -15.44 12.21
C GLN A 149 -11.68 -15.16 10.80
N LEU A 150 -11.06 -14.28 10.02
CA LEU A 150 -11.47 -13.97 8.65
C LEU A 150 -11.15 -15.12 7.69
N THR A 151 -10.01 -15.78 7.86
CA THR A 151 -9.65 -16.94 7.03
C THR A 151 -10.65 -18.07 7.21
N ALA A 152 -11.10 -18.33 8.45
CA ALA A 152 -12.16 -19.30 8.73
C ALA A 152 -13.50 -18.97 8.05
N ARG A 153 -13.73 -17.70 7.72
CA ARG A 153 -14.92 -17.21 6.98
C ARG A 153 -14.71 -17.19 5.46
N GLY A 154 -13.58 -17.70 4.97
CA GLY A 154 -13.28 -17.83 3.54
C GLY A 154 -12.64 -16.60 2.91
N TYR A 155 -12.16 -15.63 3.69
CA TYR A 155 -11.37 -14.52 3.17
C TYR A 155 -9.89 -14.92 2.99
N ILE A 156 -9.20 -14.28 2.07
CA ILE A 156 -7.73 -14.34 1.97
C ILE A 156 -7.18 -13.18 2.80
N VAL A 157 -6.30 -13.44 3.76
CA VAL A 157 -5.79 -12.40 4.66
C VAL A 157 -4.27 -12.39 4.72
N ASP A 158 -3.69 -11.23 4.41
CA ASP A 158 -2.26 -10.97 4.52
C ASP A 158 -2.00 -10.10 5.76
N ILE A 159 -0.99 -10.46 6.56
CA ILE A 159 -0.44 -9.56 7.57
C ILE A 159 0.74 -8.86 6.91
N LEU A 160 0.73 -7.53 6.95
CA LEU A 160 1.70 -6.69 6.27
C LEU A 160 2.57 -5.96 7.30
N PRO A 161 3.87 -5.79 7.03
CA PRO A 161 4.73 -4.91 7.81
C PRO A 161 4.36 -3.45 7.57
N THR A 162 5.11 -2.54 8.20
CA THR A 162 5.06 -1.09 7.93
C THR A 162 5.18 -0.78 6.44
N THR A 163 5.85 -1.63 5.64
CA THR A 163 5.90 -1.49 4.18
C THR A 163 4.72 -2.21 3.51
N VAL A 164 3.87 -1.45 2.79
CA VAL A 164 2.83 -2.04 1.93
C VAL A 164 3.43 -2.46 0.58
N PRO A 165 3.14 -3.67 0.07
CA PRO A 165 3.57 -4.06 -1.28
C PRO A 165 3.08 -3.07 -2.35
N VAL A 166 3.91 -2.78 -3.35
CA VAL A 166 3.55 -1.86 -4.44
C VAL A 166 2.28 -2.34 -5.14
N GLY A 167 1.29 -1.45 -5.24
CA GLY A 167 0.02 -1.75 -5.91
C GLY A 167 -0.80 -2.82 -5.20
N TYR A 168 -0.66 -2.94 -3.87
CA TYR A 168 -1.44 -3.87 -3.07
C TYR A 168 -2.94 -3.56 -3.21
N ILE A 169 -3.71 -4.56 -3.65
CA ILE A 169 -5.16 -4.48 -3.81
C ILE A 169 -5.84 -5.38 -2.78
N ALA A 170 -6.55 -4.77 -1.82
CA ALA A 170 -7.24 -5.50 -0.76
C ALA A 170 -8.56 -4.84 -0.32
N THR A 171 -9.66 -5.52 -0.62
CA THR A 171 -11.03 -5.12 -0.28
C THR A 171 -11.41 -3.70 -0.65
N GLY A 172 -12.63 -3.33 -0.27
CA GLY A 172 -13.33 -2.17 -0.76
C GLY A 172 -14.08 -1.39 0.29
N LEU A 173 -13.47 -1.15 1.45
CA LEU A 173 -13.89 -0.18 2.50
C LEU A 173 -14.53 1.14 1.95
N ASP A 174 -15.40 1.81 2.70
CA ASP A 174 -15.90 3.15 2.36
C ASP A 174 -15.08 4.16 3.19
N TRP A 175 -14.96 5.39 2.69
CA TRP A 175 -14.30 6.48 3.41
C TRP A 175 -15.10 6.89 4.66
N ASP A 176 -14.48 6.86 5.84
CA ASP A 176 -15.08 7.36 7.10
C ASP A 176 -14.58 8.77 7.42
N ALA A 177 -15.41 9.79 7.19
CA ALA A 177 -15.04 11.17 7.43
C ALA A 177 -15.01 11.59 8.92
N LEU A 178 -15.51 10.75 9.85
CA LEU A 178 -15.72 11.14 11.25
C LEU A 178 -14.68 10.53 12.22
N GLY A 179 -14.03 9.42 11.85
CA GLY A 179 -13.00 8.75 12.66
C GLY A 179 -11.55 9.10 12.34
N ILE A 180 -11.29 9.91 11.30
CA ILE A 180 -9.94 10.13 10.76
C ILE A 180 -9.34 11.45 11.31
N SER A 181 -8.26 11.35 12.08
CA SER A 181 -7.48 12.52 12.50
C SER A 181 -6.64 13.09 11.36
N ARG A 182 -6.19 14.35 11.47
CA ARG A 182 -5.36 15.00 10.43
C ARG A 182 -4.06 14.22 10.15
N ASN A 183 -3.48 13.57 11.16
CA ASN A 183 -2.29 12.73 11.03
C ASN A 183 -2.56 11.39 10.34
N MET A 184 -3.83 10.97 10.22
CA MET A 184 -4.25 9.75 9.53
C MET A 184 -4.57 10.00 8.03
N LEU A 185 -4.75 11.26 7.62
CA LEU A 185 -5.05 11.65 6.22
C LEU A 185 -3.82 11.62 5.29
N ALA A 186 -2.63 11.79 5.87
CA ALA A 186 -1.36 11.77 5.14
C ALA A 186 -0.55 10.48 5.41
N TYR A 187 -1.20 9.46 5.96
CA TYR A 187 -0.54 8.20 6.27
C TYR A 187 0.04 7.58 5.01
N PHE A 188 1.33 7.25 5.04
CA PHE A 188 2.11 6.90 3.86
C PHE A 188 1.52 5.69 3.11
N ALA A 189 0.91 4.75 3.82
CA ALA A 189 0.29 3.56 3.22
C ALA A 189 -0.94 3.91 2.36
N PHE A 190 -1.56 5.08 2.56
CA PHE A 190 -2.73 5.53 1.78
C PHE A 190 -2.34 6.52 0.68
N ASN A 191 -1.14 7.08 0.75
CA ASN A 191 -0.69 8.13 -0.16
C ASN A 191 -0.04 7.55 -1.43
N TRP A 192 -0.83 6.84 -2.23
CA TRP A 192 -0.43 6.25 -3.50
C TRP A 192 -0.03 7.29 -4.56
N GLY A 193 -0.51 8.54 -4.42
CA GLY A 193 -0.13 9.65 -5.28
C GLY A 193 1.29 10.18 -5.01
N ARG A 194 1.90 9.75 -3.90
CA ARG A 194 3.25 10.10 -3.46
C ARG A 194 4.18 8.89 -3.44
N TYR A 195 3.76 7.77 -2.87
CA TYR A 195 4.65 6.64 -2.59
C TYR A 195 4.39 5.42 -3.48
N GLN A 196 5.45 4.66 -3.73
CA GLN A 196 5.36 3.36 -4.42
C GLN A 196 4.73 2.31 -3.52
N HIS A 197 5.19 2.23 -2.28
CA HIS A 197 4.77 1.27 -1.27
C HIS A 197 3.55 1.78 -0.51
N ALA A 198 2.44 1.90 -1.24
CA ALA A 198 1.13 2.31 -0.75
C ALA A 198 0.02 1.43 -1.37
N ALA A 199 -1.13 1.42 -0.71
CA ALA A 199 -2.33 0.74 -1.21
C ALA A 199 -2.78 1.32 -2.55
N ALA A 200 -3.31 0.50 -3.45
CA ALA A 200 -3.79 0.99 -4.74
C ALA A 200 -4.95 2.00 -4.56
N PRO A 201 -5.18 2.93 -5.51
CA PRO A 201 -6.19 3.99 -5.35
C PRO A 201 -7.61 3.48 -5.07
N HIS A 202 -7.99 2.38 -5.73
CA HIS A 202 -9.27 1.69 -5.54
C HIS A 202 -9.27 0.70 -4.38
N THR A 203 -8.25 0.72 -3.53
CA THR A 203 -8.14 -0.12 -2.32
C THR A 203 -8.44 0.73 -1.11
N PRO A 204 -9.71 0.75 -0.68
CA PRO A 204 -10.06 1.38 0.54
C PRO A 204 -9.33 0.81 1.75
N ALA A 205 -8.99 1.71 2.65
CA ALA A 205 -8.20 1.43 3.82
C ALA A 205 -8.65 2.31 4.97
N ALA A 206 -8.44 1.82 6.20
CA ALA A 206 -8.66 2.55 7.44
C ALA A 206 -7.53 2.21 8.41
N ILE A 207 -7.23 3.13 9.32
CA ILE A 207 -6.33 2.90 10.46
C ILE A 207 -7.23 2.80 11.69
N LEU A 208 -6.96 1.82 12.54
CA LEU A 208 -7.71 1.61 13.78
C LEU A 208 -6.76 1.74 14.96
N GLU A 209 -6.97 2.78 15.77
CA GLU A 209 -6.37 2.91 17.10
C GLU A 209 -7.24 2.14 18.08
N MET A 210 -6.71 1.08 18.71
CA MET A 210 -7.51 0.14 19.51
C MET A 210 -7.75 0.60 20.95
N GLY A 211 -6.93 1.53 21.46
CA GLY A 211 -7.00 2.05 22.82
C GLY A 211 -5.66 2.66 23.26
N PHE A 212 -5.57 3.09 24.51
CA PHE A 212 -4.33 3.64 25.08
C PHE A 212 -3.60 2.61 25.96
N LEU A 213 -2.35 2.25 25.62
CA LEU A 213 -1.55 1.35 26.48
C LEU A 213 -1.34 1.89 27.90
N SER A 214 -1.29 3.20 28.08
CA SER A 214 -1.16 3.85 29.39
C SER A 214 -2.44 3.83 30.23
N ASN A 215 -3.58 3.42 29.65
CA ASN A 215 -4.82 3.22 30.36
C ASN A 215 -4.96 1.74 30.73
N ASP A 216 -5.13 1.44 32.02
CA ASP A 216 -5.20 0.07 32.51
C ASP A 216 -6.40 -0.71 31.96
N TYR A 217 -7.55 -0.06 31.76
CA TYR A 217 -8.75 -0.71 31.21
C TYR A 217 -8.58 -1.04 29.72
N ASP A 218 -8.04 -0.11 28.94
CA ASP A 218 -7.78 -0.35 27.52
C ASP A 218 -6.70 -1.42 27.33
N ARG A 219 -5.64 -1.39 28.16
CA ARG A 219 -4.57 -2.40 28.14
C ARG A 219 -5.10 -3.79 28.50
N GLU A 220 -5.91 -3.93 29.55
CA GLU A 220 -6.59 -5.20 29.89
C GLU A 220 -7.44 -5.69 28.72
N LEU A 221 -8.18 -4.80 28.04
CA LEU A 221 -9.01 -5.18 26.90
C LEU A 221 -8.17 -5.68 25.71
N MET A 222 -7.08 -4.98 25.38
CA MET A 222 -6.24 -5.31 24.22
C MET A 222 -5.33 -6.52 24.47
N VAL A 223 -4.87 -6.73 25.71
CA VAL A 223 -3.93 -7.81 26.07
C VAL A 223 -4.67 -9.05 26.54
N ASP A 224 -5.50 -8.93 27.58
CA ASP A 224 -6.12 -10.09 28.23
C ASP A 224 -7.41 -10.54 27.52
N LYS A 225 -8.05 -9.63 26.77
CA LYS A 225 -9.31 -9.88 26.05
C LYS A 225 -9.17 -9.67 24.53
N ALA A 226 -7.97 -9.89 23.99
CA ALA A 226 -7.61 -9.71 22.59
C ALA A 226 -8.58 -10.41 21.61
N ASP A 227 -9.14 -11.58 21.96
CA ASP A 227 -10.15 -12.26 21.14
C ASP A 227 -11.44 -11.43 20.96
N GLY A 228 -11.86 -10.70 22.00
CA GLY A 228 -13.02 -9.81 21.95
C GLY A 228 -12.75 -8.62 21.02
N VAL A 229 -11.57 -8.03 21.13
CA VAL A 229 -11.11 -6.94 20.23
C VAL A 229 -11.06 -7.43 18.79
N ALA A 230 -10.40 -8.56 18.53
CA ALA A 230 -10.32 -9.17 17.21
C ALA A 230 -11.71 -9.47 16.64
N THR A 231 -12.63 -10.00 17.46
CA THR A 231 -14.01 -10.28 17.03
C THR A 231 -14.75 -8.99 16.65
N ALA A 232 -14.58 -7.90 17.40
CA ALA A 232 -15.19 -6.62 17.08
C ALA A 232 -14.67 -6.06 15.74
N ILE A 233 -13.37 -6.15 15.50
CA ILE A 233 -12.74 -5.75 14.23
C ILE A 233 -13.28 -6.59 13.07
N VAL A 234 -13.32 -7.91 13.23
CA VAL A 234 -13.84 -8.85 12.24
C VAL A 234 -15.29 -8.52 11.90
N ASN A 235 -16.13 -8.27 12.90
CA ASN A 235 -17.53 -7.92 12.69
C ASN A 235 -17.69 -6.61 11.89
N GLY A 236 -16.87 -5.59 12.19
CA GLY A 236 -16.84 -4.34 11.42
C GLY A 236 -16.45 -4.56 9.96
N ILE A 237 -15.38 -5.34 9.71
CA ILE A 237 -14.93 -5.70 8.36
C ILE A 237 -16.00 -6.49 7.62
N GLN A 238 -16.61 -7.50 8.24
CA GLN A 238 -17.66 -8.31 7.60
C GLN A 238 -18.86 -7.46 7.21
N ARG A 239 -19.40 -6.68 8.16
CA ARG A 239 -20.51 -5.77 7.93
C ARG A 239 -20.22 -4.86 6.73
N PHE A 240 -19.03 -4.29 6.72
CA PHE A 240 -18.57 -3.46 5.61
C PHE A 240 -18.63 -4.23 4.27
N LEU A 241 -18.03 -5.42 4.21
CA LEU A 241 -17.95 -6.20 2.97
C LEU A 241 -19.31 -6.69 2.49
N ASP A 242 -20.26 -6.89 3.40
CA ASP A 242 -21.63 -7.29 3.10
C ASP A 242 -22.46 -6.11 2.57
N GLU A 243 -22.32 -4.92 3.18
CA GLU A 243 -23.03 -3.70 2.80
C GLU A 243 -22.46 -3.04 1.53
N VAL A 244 -21.18 -3.27 1.23
CA VAL A 244 -20.51 -2.67 0.07
C VAL A 244 -20.07 -3.75 -0.94
N PRO A 245 -20.86 -3.94 -2.01
CA PRO A 245 -20.52 -4.90 -3.05
C PRO A 245 -19.34 -4.41 -3.87
N ARG A 246 -18.51 -5.33 -4.38
CA ARG A 246 -17.36 -5.04 -5.26
C ARG A 246 -17.71 -4.12 -6.43
N SER A 247 -18.93 -4.24 -6.97
CA SER A 247 -19.43 -3.40 -8.06
C SER A 247 -19.54 -1.92 -7.68
N LYS A 248 -19.78 -1.60 -6.40
CA LYS A 248 -19.80 -0.22 -5.90
C LYS A 248 -18.37 0.33 -5.80
N ILE A 249 -17.42 -0.49 -5.38
CA ILE A 249 -16.02 -0.09 -5.13
C ILE A 249 -15.22 0.07 -6.43
N PHE A 250 -15.38 -0.90 -7.33
CA PHE A 250 -14.61 -1.00 -8.58
C PHE A 250 -15.47 -0.65 -9.81
N GLY A 251 -16.64 -0.05 -9.60
CA GLY A 251 -17.60 0.25 -10.67
C GLY A 251 -17.18 1.40 -11.58
N GLU A 252 -16.41 2.35 -11.02
CA GLU A 252 -16.13 3.65 -11.62
C GLU A 252 -14.63 3.97 -11.64
N ASP A 253 -14.25 4.81 -12.60
CA ASP A 253 -12.94 5.44 -12.62
C ASP A 253 -12.81 6.40 -11.44
N LEU A 254 -11.62 6.51 -10.86
CA LEU A 254 -11.32 7.59 -9.92
C LEU A 254 -10.80 8.79 -10.68
N VAL A 255 -11.34 9.97 -10.39
CA VAL A 255 -10.82 11.23 -10.92
C VAL A 255 -10.19 11.99 -9.76
N VAL A 256 -8.88 12.12 -9.79
CA VAL A 256 -8.09 12.77 -8.75
C VAL A 256 -7.69 14.14 -9.30
N PRO A 257 -8.30 15.22 -8.82
CA PRO A 257 -7.95 16.56 -9.28
C PRO A 257 -6.49 16.84 -8.93
N GLN A 258 -5.79 17.61 -9.77
CA GLN A 258 -4.52 18.17 -9.33
C GLN A 258 -4.79 19.10 -8.14
N GLN A 259 -4.20 18.80 -6.98
CA GLN A 259 -4.26 19.72 -5.87
C GLN A 259 -3.43 20.96 -6.23
N ARG A 260 -4.06 22.13 -6.27
CA ARG A 260 -3.32 23.40 -6.28
C ARG A 260 -2.59 23.49 -4.94
N GLY A 261 -1.31 23.84 -4.98
CA GLY A 261 -0.43 23.89 -3.81
C GLY A 261 -1.02 24.56 -2.58
N PHE A 262 -0.50 24.16 -1.42
CA PHE A 262 -0.79 24.84 -0.16
C PHE A 262 -0.59 26.34 -0.34
N PRO A 263 -1.58 27.19 -0.01
CA PRO A 263 -1.34 28.62 0.01
C PRO A 263 -0.18 28.89 0.96
N SER A 264 0.88 29.57 0.47
CA SER A 264 2.02 29.97 1.30
C SER A 264 1.48 30.61 2.59
N PRO A 265 1.99 30.23 3.78
CA PRO A 265 1.65 30.93 5.00
C PRO A 265 1.94 32.41 4.79
N SER A 266 0.93 33.26 5.00
CA SER A 266 1.12 34.71 5.00
C SER A 266 2.32 35.03 5.92
N PRO A 267 3.26 35.90 5.52
CA PRO A 267 4.31 36.34 6.42
C PRO A 267 3.66 36.83 7.71
N ARG A 268 4.02 36.23 8.85
CA ARG A 268 3.60 36.75 10.16
C ARG A 268 4.17 38.17 10.29
N THR A 269 3.29 39.17 10.16
CA THR A 269 3.53 40.56 10.54
C THR A 269 3.49 40.72 12.04
#